data_AF-A0A2M8PK27-F1
#
_entry.id   AF-A0A2M8PK27-F1
#
_cell.length_a   1.000
_cell.length_b   1.000
_cell.length_c   1.000
_cell.angle_alpha   90.00
_cell.angle_beta   90.00
_cell.angle_gamma   90.00
#
_symmetry.space_group_name_H-M   'P 1'
#
loop_
_entity.id
_entity.type
_entity.pdbx_description
1 polymer ?
#
loop_
_entity_poly.entity_id
_entity_poly.type
_entity_poly.pdbx_seq_one_letter_code
_entity_poly.pdbx_strand_id
1 'polypeptide(L)'
;AISINRDLAADLNVNIQDIADTVHVMLGGAHITDFIENGRSYLVLVQMRQQDLANFRGFHKLYVRNKDGQRIPLASLVKLTPIIGQQTLAHYNRMRAATFSAKLAPGYTVADAYQYLQRLLPKVATSTVYYA
;
A
#
# COMPACT_ATOMS: atom_id res chain seq x y z
N ALA A 1 3.86 6.60 5.08
CA ALA A 1 2.75 7.40 5.61
C ALA A 1 2.64 8.71 4.84
N ILE A 2 1.41 9.15 4.55
CA ILE A 2 1.09 10.40 3.86
C ILE A 2 0.34 11.28 4.86
N SER A 3 0.78 12.52 5.01
CA SER A 3 0.14 13.50 5.90
C SER A 3 -0.21 14.75 5.12
N ILE A 4 -1.45 15.21 5.21
CA ILE A 4 -1.95 16.42 4.55
C ILE A 4 -2.07 17.53 5.59
N ASN A 5 -1.47 18.69 5.32
CA ASN A 5 -1.63 19.89 6.12
C ASN A 5 -2.99 20.53 5.81
N ARG A 6 -4.00 20.21 6.62
CA ARG A 6 -5.39 20.67 6.42
C ARG A 6 -5.57 22.15 6.70
N ASP A 7 -4.83 22.68 7.68
CA ASP A 7 -4.91 24.09 8.06
C ASP A 7 -4.39 24.97 6.91
N LEU A 8 -3.20 24.64 6.39
CA LEU A 8 -2.64 25.34 5.22
C LEU A 8 -3.50 25.17 3.96
N ALA A 9 -4.10 23.99 3.76
CA ALA A 9 -5.02 23.79 2.64
C ALA A 9 -6.26 24.69 2.75
N ALA A 10 -6.81 24.87 3.96
CA ALA A 10 -7.92 25.78 4.21
C ALA A 10 -7.51 27.25 3.99
N ASP A 11 -6.35 27.66 4.50
CA ASP A 11 -5.82 29.02 4.34
C ASP A 11 -5.58 29.39 2.86
N LEU A 12 -5.13 28.41 2.06
CA LEU A 12 -4.90 28.59 0.62
C LEU A 12 -6.13 28.31 -0.24
N ASN A 13 -7.29 28.07 0.38
CA ASN A 13 -8.56 27.78 -0.29
C ASN A 13 -8.49 26.56 -1.24
N VAL A 14 -7.68 25.56 -0.87
CA VAL A 14 -7.50 24.31 -1.61
C VAL A 14 -8.43 23.25 -1.04
N ASN A 15 -9.17 22.56 -1.92
CA ASN A 15 -10.00 21.44 -1.51
C ASN A 15 -9.13 20.23 -1.13
N ILE A 16 -9.40 19.64 0.05
CA ILE A 16 -8.69 18.45 0.53
C ILE A 16 -8.91 17.26 -0.41
N GLN A 17 -10.09 17.16 -1.03
CA GLN A 17 -10.37 16.10 -2.00
C GLN A 17 -9.43 16.19 -3.20
N ASP A 18 -9.24 17.38 -3.76
CA ASP A 18 -8.35 17.59 -4.91
C ASP A 18 -6.89 17.23 -4.56
N ILE A 19 -6.46 17.50 -3.32
CA ILE A 19 -5.14 17.09 -2.81
C ILE A 19 -5.06 15.56 -2.76
N ALA A 20 -6.06 14.91 -2.18
CA ALA A 20 -6.10 13.45 -2.03
C ALA A 20 -6.13 12.75 -3.40
N ASP A 21 -6.95 13.24 -4.32
CA ASP A 21 -7.06 12.71 -5.68
C ASP A 21 -5.74 12.86 -6.42
N THR A 22 -5.10 14.03 -6.35
CA THR A 22 -3.78 14.25 -6.98
C THR A 22 -2.72 13.28 -6.43
N VAL A 23 -2.70 13.04 -5.12
CA VAL A 23 -1.81 12.06 -4.49
C VAL A 23 -2.15 10.63 -4.92
N HIS A 24 -3.43 10.31 -5.07
CA HIS A 24 -3.89 8.99 -5.53
C HIS A 24 -3.45 8.71 -6.97
N VAL A 25 -3.71 9.64 -7.90
CA VAL A 25 -3.26 9.55 -9.30
C VAL A 25 -1.73 9.45 -9.36
N MET A 26 -1.02 10.17 -8.49
CA MET A 26 0.44 10.07 -8.41
C MET A 26 0.91 8.65 -8.09
N LEU A 27 0.36 8.03 -7.03
CA LEU A 27 0.87 6.79 -6.47
C LEU A 27 0.39 5.53 -7.20
N GLY A 28 -0.88 5.52 -7.61
CA GLY A 28 -1.54 4.34 -8.17
C GLY A 28 -1.96 4.49 -9.63
N GLY A 29 -1.86 5.70 -10.18
CA GLY A 29 -2.62 6.06 -11.37
C GLY A 29 -4.11 6.15 -11.08
N ALA A 30 -4.88 6.65 -12.03
CA ALA A 30 -6.34 6.63 -11.98
C ALA A 30 -6.91 6.12 -13.30
N HIS A 31 -7.91 5.27 -13.16
CA HIS A 31 -8.82 4.96 -14.25
C HIS A 31 -9.79 6.14 -14.42
N ILE A 32 -9.86 6.66 -15.64
CA ILE A 32 -10.70 7.81 -15.95
C ILE A 32 -11.96 7.37 -16.69
N THR A 33 -11.79 6.50 -17.68
CA THR A 33 -12.89 6.05 -18.54
C THR A 33 -12.46 4.82 -19.34
N ASP A 34 -13.39 4.28 -20.11
CA ASP A 34 -13.15 3.22 -21.07
C ASP A 34 -13.23 3.79 -22.50
N PHE A 35 -12.38 3.27 -23.39
CA PHE A 35 -12.35 3.58 -24.81
C PHE A 35 -12.63 2.32 -25.61
N ILE A 36 -13.58 2.37 -26.55
CA ILE A 36 -13.93 1.23 -27.39
C ILE A 36 -13.27 1.37 -28.75
N GLU A 37 -12.48 0.37 -29.13
CA GLU A 37 -11.85 0.26 -30.44
C GLU A 37 -12.00 -1.16 -30.98
N ASN A 38 -12.49 -1.30 -32.22
CA ASN A 38 -12.71 -2.60 -32.87
C ASN A 38 -13.55 -3.59 -32.04
N GLY A 39 -14.57 -3.07 -31.34
CA GLY A 39 -15.45 -3.86 -30.48
C GLY A 39 -14.82 -4.36 -29.17
N ARG A 40 -13.60 -3.90 -28.85
CA ARG A 40 -12.92 -4.19 -27.57
C ARG A 40 -12.90 -2.94 -26.71
N SER A 41 -13.20 -3.10 -25.42
CA SER A 41 -13.09 -2.03 -24.42
C SER A 41 -11.67 -1.99 -23.84
N TYR A 42 -11.08 -0.81 -23.82
CA TYR A 42 -9.74 -0.53 -23.28
C TYR A 42 -9.85 0.47 -22.13
N LEU A 43 -9.15 0.20 -21.04
CA LEU A 43 -9.08 1.10 -19.90
C LEU A 43 -8.21 2.32 -20.25
N VAL A 44 -8.74 3.53 -20.04
CA VAL A 44 -7.96 4.77 -20.10
C VAL A 44 -7.43 5.07 -18.71
N LEU A 45 -6.13 4.85 -18.53
CA LEU A 45 -5.41 5.07 -17.27
C LEU A 45 -4.54 6.32 -17.38
N VAL A 46 -4.58 7.18 -16.37
CA VAL A 46 -3.66 8.30 -16.19
C VAL A 46 -2.70 7.95 -15.08
N GLN A 47 -1.39 7.98 -15.36
CA GLN A 47 -0.35 7.63 -14.39
C GLN A 47 0.87 8.52 -14.57
N MET A 48 1.61 8.76 -13.48
CA MET A 48 2.94 9.35 -13.58
C MET A 48 3.92 8.44 -14.33
N ARG A 49 4.92 9.05 -14.97
CA ARG A 49 6.02 8.30 -15.59
C ARG A 49 6.79 7.55 -14.52
N GLN A 50 7.20 6.32 -14.82
CA GLN A 50 7.84 5.41 -13.87
C GLN A 50 9.11 6.00 -13.21
N GLN A 51 9.88 6.79 -13.97
CA GLN A 51 11.08 7.50 -13.47
C GLN A 51 10.79 8.53 -12.37
N ASP A 52 9.58 9.13 -12.37
CA ASP A 52 9.16 10.14 -11.40
C ASP A 52 8.59 9.51 -10.13
N LEU A 53 8.15 8.25 -10.23
CA LEU A 53 7.69 7.41 -9.10
C LEU A 53 8.86 6.85 -8.29
N ALA A 54 9.93 6.41 -8.97
CA ALA A 54 11.03 5.65 -8.35
C ALA A 54 11.77 6.40 -7.22
N ASN A 55 11.78 7.73 -7.25
CA ASN A 55 12.53 8.55 -6.31
C ASN A 55 11.65 9.50 -5.49
N PHE A 56 10.32 9.38 -5.58
CA PHE A 56 9.35 10.32 -5.02
C PHE A 56 9.59 11.80 -5.41
N ARG A 57 10.53 12.11 -6.32
CA ARG A 57 10.83 13.49 -6.74
C ARG A 57 9.74 14.02 -7.67
N GLY A 58 8.97 13.14 -8.31
CA GLY A 58 7.78 13.49 -9.08
C GLY A 58 6.78 14.32 -8.28
N PHE A 59 6.71 14.09 -6.96
CA PHE A 59 5.85 14.81 -6.04
C PHE A 59 6.10 16.33 -6.04
N HIS A 60 7.35 16.79 -6.18
CA HIS A 60 7.68 18.21 -6.26
C HIS A 60 7.26 18.87 -7.58
N LYS A 61 6.88 18.08 -8.58
CA LYS A 61 6.43 18.57 -9.90
C LYS A 61 4.91 18.72 -9.97
N LEU A 62 4.19 18.27 -8.96
CA LEU A 62 2.73 18.29 -8.94
C LEU A 62 2.19 19.56 -8.30
N TYR A 63 1.08 20.02 -8.84
CA TYR A 63 0.36 21.21 -8.38
C TYR A 63 -1.12 20.86 -8.24
N VAL A 64 -1.75 21.43 -7.22
CA VAL A 64 -3.19 21.41 -7.03
C VAL A 64 -3.72 22.80 -7.28
N ARG A 65 -4.90 22.89 -7.89
CA ARG A 65 -5.55 24.17 -8.13
C ARG A 65 -6.41 24.54 -6.92
N ASN A 66 -6.30 25.77 -6.41
CA ASN A 66 -7.23 26.26 -5.39
C ASN A 66 -8.53 26.78 -6.05
N LYS A 67 -9.54 27.11 -5.24
CA LYS A 67 -10.82 27.64 -5.78
C LYS A 67 -10.66 28.97 -6.53
N ASP A 68 -9.60 29.71 -6.24
CA ASP A 68 -9.26 30.99 -6.89
C ASP A 68 -8.47 30.78 -8.20
N GLY A 69 -8.25 29.54 -8.62
CA GLY A 69 -7.58 29.18 -9.88
C GLY A 69 -6.05 29.16 -9.82
N GLN A 70 -5.46 29.45 -8.66
CA GLN A 70 -4.01 29.46 -8.44
C GLN A 70 -3.46 28.04 -8.33
N ARG A 71 -2.23 27.84 -8.82
CA ARG A 71 -1.52 26.56 -8.74
C ARG A 71 -0.65 26.53 -7.50
N ILE A 72 -1.02 25.70 -6.53
CA ILE A 72 -0.29 25.50 -5.29
C ILE A 72 0.56 24.23 -5.42
N PRO A 73 1.88 24.28 -5.16
CA PRO A 73 2.72 23.09 -5.18
C PRO A 73 2.21 22.04 -4.18
N LEU A 74 2.05 20.79 -4.62
CA LEU A 74 1.58 19.72 -3.74
C LEU A 74 2.55 19.49 -2.55
N ALA A 75 3.84 19.76 -2.76
CA ALA A 75 4.87 19.61 -1.76
C ALA A 75 4.80 20.59 -0.58
N SER A 76 4.06 21.69 -0.68
CA SER A 76 3.80 22.55 0.49
C SER A 76 2.66 22.02 1.35
N LEU A 77 1.74 21.25 0.76
CA LEU A 77 0.52 20.77 1.40
C LEU A 77 0.63 19.36 1.98
N VAL A 78 1.53 18.53 1.44
CA VAL A 78 1.62 17.11 1.81
C VAL A 78 3.05 16.74 2.23
N LYS A 79 3.15 15.94 3.29
CA LYS A 79 4.39 15.34 3.78
C LYS A 79 4.38 13.84 3.58
N LEU A 80 5.38 13.33 2.86
CA LEU A 80 5.61 11.90 2.66
C LEU A 80 6.66 11.42 3.65
N THR A 81 6.34 10.38 4.41
CA THR A 81 7.27 9.75 5.36
C THR A 81 7.42 8.27 4.99
N PRO A 82 8.62 7.78 4.66
CA PRO A 82 8.85 6.35 4.47
C PRO A 82 8.52 5.61 5.76
N ILE A 83 7.70 4.56 5.66
CA ILE A 83 7.42 3.66 6.79
C ILE A 83 7.69 2.24 6.33
N ILE A 84 8.22 1.42 7.23
CA ILE A 84 8.34 -0.01 7.03
C ILE A 84 7.05 -0.63 7.56
N GLY A 85 6.30 -1.31 6.69
CA GLY A 85 5.04 -1.96 7.03
C GLY A 85 4.93 -3.32 6.35
N GLN A 86 4.15 -4.22 6.94
CA GLN A 86 3.83 -5.51 6.32
C GLN A 86 2.84 -5.26 5.17
N GLN A 87 3.13 -5.77 3.97
CA GLN A 87 2.26 -5.63 2.80
C GLN A 87 0.95 -6.40 2.96
N THR A 88 0.99 -7.55 3.64
CA THR A 88 -0.16 -8.40 3.90
C THR A 88 -0.18 -8.83 5.36
N LEU A 89 -1.33 -8.67 6.01
CA LEU A 89 -1.59 -9.22 7.32
C LEU A 89 -2.32 -10.55 7.14
N ALA A 90 -1.58 -11.66 7.21
CA ALA A 90 -2.17 -12.98 7.14
C ALA A 90 -3.04 -13.26 8.37
N HIS A 91 -4.22 -13.82 8.13
CA HIS A 91 -5.15 -14.22 9.17
C HIS A 91 -5.52 -15.69 9.00
N TYR A 92 -5.62 -16.41 10.11
CA TYR A 92 -6.16 -17.77 10.17
C TYR A 92 -7.17 -17.82 11.32
N ASN A 93 -8.37 -18.33 11.06
CA ASN A 93 -9.47 -18.35 12.04
C ASN A 93 -9.70 -17.00 12.75
N ARG A 94 -9.69 -15.90 11.99
CA ARG A 94 -9.90 -14.51 12.47
C ARG A 94 -8.80 -13.99 13.41
N MET A 95 -7.70 -14.71 13.59
CA MET A 95 -6.52 -14.27 14.33
C MET A 95 -5.37 -13.97 13.38
N ARG A 96 -4.49 -13.03 13.76
CA ARG A 96 -3.25 -12.78 13.01
C ARG A 96 -2.39 -14.05 13.05
N ALA A 97 -1.93 -14.47 11.89
CA ALA A 97 -1.19 -15.72 11.73
C ALA A 97 0.03 -15.52 10.83
N ALA A 98 1.00 -16.41 10.99
CA ALA A 98 2.11 -16.56 10.07
C ALA A 98 2.10 -18.00 9.56
N THR A 99 2.16 -18.17 8.24
CA THR A 99 2.21 -19.50 7.63
C THR A 99 3.65 -19.95 7.48
N PHE A 100 3.97 -21.12 8.03
CA PHE A 100 5.26 -21.77 7.85
C PHE A 100 5.08 -22.98 6.94
N SER A 101 5.91 -23.05 5.90
CA SER A 101 5.94 -24.18 4.98
C SER A 101 7.32 -24.83 5.04
N ALA A 102 7.36 -26.14 5.17
CA ALA A 102 8.59 -26.92 5.20
C ALA A 102 8.46 -28.17 4.34
N LYS A 103 9.59 -28.68 3.86
CA LYS A 103 9.66 -29.98 3.20
C LYS A 103 10.18 -31.02 4.19
N LEU A 104 9.62 -32.22 4.11
CA LEU A 104 10.10 -33.36 4.87
C LEU A 104 11.48 -33.80 4.35
N ALA A 105 12.39 -34.08 5.27
CA ALA A 105 13.64 -34.74 4.93
C ALA A 105 13.35 -36.19 4.47
N PRO A 106 14.15 -36.76 3.55
CA PRO A 106 13.99 -38.15 3.13
C PRO A 106 14.01 -39.11 4.33
N GLY A 107 13.10 -40.09 4.32
CA GLY A 107 12.98 -41.08 5.40
C GLY A 107 12.13 -40.65 6.60
N TYR A 108 11.57 -39.44 6.60
CA TYR A 108 10.64 -38.97 7.64
C TYR A 108 9.21 -38.91 7.12
N THR A 109 8.27 -39.29 7.97
CA THR A 109 6.84 -39.19 7.67
C THR A 109 6.26 -37.85 8.14
N VAL A 110 5.07 -37.51 7.65
CA VAL A 110 4.31 -36.35 8.14
C VAL A 110 4.04 -36.46 9.65
N ALA A 111 3.80 -37.68 10.15
CA ALA A 111 3.57 -37.92 11.57
C ALA A 111 4.81 -37.60 12.42
N ASP A 112 6.01 -37.96 11.94
CA ASP A 112 7.27 -37.63 12.64
C ASP A 112 7.49 -36.12 12.74
N ALA A 113 7.23 -35.39 11.66
CA ALA A 113 7.30 -33.93 11.66
C ALA A 113 6.26 -33.29 12.59
N TYR A 114 5.03 -33.80 12.60
CA TYR A 114 3.98 -33.33 13.49
C TYR A 114 4.36 -33.52 14.96
N GLN A 115 4.86 -34.70 15.34
CA GLN A 115 5.32 -34.98 16.70
C GLN A 115 6.53 -34.13 17.10
N TYR A 116 7.42 -33.85 16.15
CA TYR A 116 8.56 -32.96 16.38
C TYR A 116 8.09 -31.53 16.66
N LEU A 117 7.17 -31.01 15.85
CA LEU A 117 6.60 -29.67 16.04
C LEU A 117 5.84 -29.53 17.36
N GLN A 118 5.03 -30.52 17.73
CA GLN A 118 4.34 -30.53 19.03
C GLN A 118 5.31 -30.42 20.22
N ARG A 119 6.51 -31.00 20.11
CA ARG A 119 7.54 -30.93 21.16
C ARG A 119 8.34 -29.63 21.14
N LEU A 120 8.53 -29.04 19.97
CA LEU A 120 9.36 -27.84 19.78
C LEU A 120 8.58 -26.55 20.07
N LEU A 121 7.36 -26.43 19.55
CA LEU A 121 6.59 -25.18 19.60
C LEU A 121 6.38 -24.63 21.02
N PRO A 122 6.05 -25.44 22.05
CA PRO A 122 5.91 -24.94 23.42
C PRO A 122 7.19 -24.34 24.01
N LYS A 123 8.37 -24.67 23.46
CA LYS A 123 9.66 -24.16 23.94
C LYS A 123 10.06 -22.85 23.27
N VAL A 124 9.55 -22.60 22.07
CA VAL A 124 9.98 -21.47 21.21
C VAL A 124 8.91 -20.40 21.12
N ALA A 125 7.63 -20.76 21.19
CA ALA A 125 6.52 -19.83 21.12
C ALA A 125 6.26 -19.16 22.48
N THR A 126 6.07 -17.84 22.47
CA THR A 126 5.56 -17.09 23.62
C THR A 126 4.14 -17.56 23.96
N SER A 127 3.75 -17.50 25.23
CA SER A 127 2.49 -18.01 25.79
C SER A 127 1.17 -17.46 25.20
N THR A 128 1.24 -16.59 24.19
CA THR A 128 0.09 -15.95 23.52
C THR A 128 -0.11 -16.43 22.08
N VAL A 129 0.70 -17.38 21.60
CA VAL A 129 0.63 -17.88 20.21
C VAL A 129 -0.12 -19.21 20.16
N TYR A 130 -1.22 -19.24 19.39
CA TYR A 130 -1.96 -20.47 19.08
C TYR A 130 -1.44 -21.07 17.77
N TYR A 131 -1.23 -22.39 17.74
CA TYR A 131 -0.84 -23.16 16.57
C TYR A 131 -1.98 -24.10 16.15
N ALA A 132 -2.17 -24.25 14.84
CA ALA A 132 -3.18 -25.11 14.23
C ALA A 132 -2.55 -25.90 13.07
#